data_AF-A0A0D8XV58-F1
#
_entry.id   AF-A0A0D8XV58-F1
#
_cell.length_a   1.000
_cell.length_b   1.000
_cell.length_c   1.000
_cell.angle_alpha   90.00
_cell.angle_beta   90.00
_cell.angle_gamma   90.00
#
_symmetry.space_group_name_H-M   'P 1'
#
loop_
_entity.id
_entity.type
_entity.pdbx_description
1 polymer ?
#
loop_
_entity_poly.entity_id
_entity_poly.type
_entity_poly.pdbx_seq_one_letter_code
_entity_poly.pdbx_strand_id
1 'polypeptide(L)'
;MLFDLSSTLSSRGLTLVQYPLFRISQVFYIILSLASLPLLLYVKVKYIFGSTFHQNIKIYAIISSLIHSPCEFFPSNHLYTLLHLFIFGSNFGLLVSLVAMVIERSVATVRAKKYENSNLWFGIFLIIFTMIGIGAILFYLYEFDDFNADVWSIVVLPPGAIPEGKQIVFVYVIVSAVCISTLFFSSRFNSRRTSISNATLTSRFQTRENVITTQFVAHIASLHVFLFAMYTFGSTLAGILIARIFNNDEIIHTSIRHSLYV
;
A
#
# COMPACT_ATOMS: atom_id res chain seq x y z
N MET A 1 -5.67 31.91 25.01
CA MET A 1 -5.56 31.78 23.54
C MET A 1 -5.47 30.33 23.06
N LEU A 2 -4.66 29.46 23.68
CA LEU A 2 -4.62 28.01 23.36
C LEU A 2 -5.92 27.23 23.69
N PHE A 3 -6.67 27.66 24.71
CA PHE A 3 -7.94 27.03 25.11
C PHE A 3 -9.09 27.26 24.12
N ASP A 4 -9.11 28.39 23.40
CA ASP A 4 -10.14 28.69 22.40
C ASP A 4 -9.94 27.95 21.08
N LEU A 5 -8.70 27.56 20.76
CA LEU A 5 -8.40 26.79 19.56
C LEU A 5 -8.84 25.32 19.72
N SER A 6 -8.70 24.76 20.93
CA SER A 6 -9.13 23.39 21.26
C SER A 6 -10.66 23.24 21.26
N SER A 7 -11.39 24.22 21.82
CA SER A 7 -12.86 24.20 21.85
C SER A 7 -13.48 24.33 20.46
N THR A 8 -12.87 25.13 19.58
CA THR A 8 -13.32 25.29 18.18
C THR A 8 -12.98 24.08 17.32
N LEU A 9 -11.84 23.41 17.51
CA LEU A 9 -11.52 22.16 16.82
C LEU A 9 -12.44 21.02 17.25
N SER A 10 -12.72 20.90 18.55
CA SER A 10 -13.63 19.89 19.11
C SER A 10 -15.06 20.07 18.59
N SER A 11 -15.54 21.33 18.54
CA SER A 11 -16.84 21.69 17.95
C SER A 11 -16.93 21.33 16.46
N ARG A 12 -15.88 21.62 15.68
CA ARG A 12 -15.79 21.26 14.25
C ARG A 12 -15.70 19.76 14.03
N GLY A 13 -15.00 19.04 14.89
CA GLY A 13 -14.94 17.58 14.88
C GLY A 13 -16.28 16.92 15.17
N LEU A 14 -17.01 17.43 16.17
CA LEU A 14 -18.31 16.89 16.55
C LEU A 14 -19.36 17.10 15.46
N THR A 15 -19.34 18.27 14.82
CA THR A 15 -20.24 18.60 13.70
C THR A 15 -19.94 17.78 12.44
N LEU A 16 -18.67 17.46 12.20
CA LEU A 16 -18.22 16.56 11.13
C LEU A 16 -18.73 15.12 11.32
N VAL A 17 -18.61 14.56 12.52
CA VAL A 17 -19.05 13.19 12.85
C VAL A 17 -20.57 13.06 12.87
N GLN A 18 -21.29 14.15 13.15
CA GLN A 18 -22.74 14.20 13.05
C GLN A 18 -23.26 14.35 11.62
N TYR A 19 -22.39 14.61 10.64
CA TYR A 19 -22.79 14.83 9.26
C TYR A 19 -23.33 13.54 8.61
N PRO A 20 -24.53 13.56 8.00
CA PRO A 20 -25.19 12.35 7.51
C PRO A 20 -24.40 11.63 6.41
N LEU A 21 -23.67 12.38 5.57
CA LEU A 21 -22.80 11.80 4.52
C LEU A 21 -21.59 11.08 5.10
N PHE A 22 -21.00 11.59 6.17
CA PHE A 22 -19.90 10.91 6.86
C PHE A 22 -20.38 9.58 7.45
N ARG A 23 -21.58 9.55 8.05
CA ARG A 23 -22.20 8.32 8.55
C ARG A 23 -22.49 7.30 7.44
N ILE A 24 -22.97 7.76 6.28
CA ILE A 24 -23.21 6.89 5.12
C ILE A 24 -21.89 6.29 4.62
N SER A 25 -20.83 7.10 4.48
CA SER A 25 -19.48 6.64 4.15
C SER A 25 -18.98 5.59 5.15
N GLN A 26 -19.15 5.85 6.45
CA GLN A 26 -18.75 4.95 7.52
C GLN A 26 -19.53 3.62 7.47
N VAL A 27 -20.82 3.67 7.13
CA VAL A 27 -21.65 2.47 6.90
C VAL A 27 -21.16 1.70 5.67
N PHE A 28 -20.82 2.37 4.56
CA PHE A 28 -20.24 1.72 3.39
C PHE A 28 -18.89 1.05 3.72
N TYR A 29 -18.02 1.70 4.49
CA TYR A 29 -16.77 1.12 4.96
C TYR A 29 -17.00 -0.07 5.89
N ILE A 30 -17.99 -0.01 6.78
CA ILE A 30 -18.39 -1.12 7.64
C ILE A 30 -18.91 -2.29 6.79
N ILE A 31 -19.73 -2.04 5.76
CA ILE A 31 -20.23 -3.06 4.84
C ILE A 31 -19.09 -3.65 4.01
N LEU A 32 -18.17 -2.84 3.49
CA LEU A 32 -17.01 -3.30 2.73
C LEU A 32 -16.08 -4.13 3.62
N SER A 33 -15.87 -3.70 4.87
CA SER A 33 -15.16 -4.45 5.90
C SER A 33 -15.87 -5.78 6.21
N LEU A 34 -17.19 -5.77 6.40
CA LEU A 34 -18.00 -6.98 6.63
C LEU A 34 -18.02 -7.92 5.42
N ALA A 35 -18.03 -7.39 4.20
CA ALA A 35 -17.95 -8.17 2.96
C ALA A 35 -16.54 -8.75 2.73
N SER A 36 -15.52 -8.06 3.23
CA SER A 36 -14.15 -8.57 3.25
C SER A 36 -13.94 -9.67 4.30
N LEU A 37 -14.78 -9.73 5.36
CA LEU A 37 -14.67 -10.73 6.41
C LEU A 37 -14.83 -12.17 5.89
N PRO A 38 -15.84 -12.55 5.06
CA PRO A 38 -15.92 -13.89 4.49
C PRO A 38 -14.72 -14.28 3.62
N LEU A 39 -14.17 -13.34 2.85
CA LEU A 39 -12.99 -13.59 2.01
C LEU A 39 -11.73 -13.74 2.87
N LEU A 40 -11.56 -12.87 3.86
CA LEU A 40 -10.52 -12.97 4.87
C LEU A 40 -10.68 -14.24 5.70
N LEU A 41 -11.89 -14.66 6.06
CA LEU A 41 -12.20 -15.84 6.87
C LEU A 41 -12.06 -17.12 6.05
N TYR A 42 -12.32 -17.09 4.74
CA TYR A 42 -11.98 -18.17 3.80
C TYR A 42 -10.47 -18.32 3.67
N VAL A 43 -9.73 -17.21 3.51
CA VAL A 43 -8.26 -17.20 3.55
C VAL A 43 -7.76 -17.61 4.94
N LYS A 44 -8.44 -17.21 6.02
CA LYS A 44 -8.14 -17.64 7.40
C LYS A 44 -8.30 -19.15 7.50
N VAL A 45 -9.46 -19.72 7.21
CA VAL A 45 -9.70 -21.15 7.39
C VAL A 45 -8.79 -22.00 6.49
N LYS A 46 -8.50 -21.54 5.27
CA LYS A 46 -7.68 -22.27 4.31
C LYS A 46 -6.16 -22.13 4.54
N TYR A 47 -5.68 -21.00 5.07
CA TYR A 47 -4.23 -20.74 5.24
C TYR A 47 -3.79 -20.55 6.71
N ILE A 48 -4.69 -20.30 7.68
CA ILE A 48 -4.38 -20.09 9.12
C ILE A 48 -4.35 -21.37 9.94
N PHE A 49 -5.06 -22.44 9.56
CA PHE A 49 -4.85 -23.73 10.24
C PHE A 49 -3.43 -24.30 10.03
N GLY A 50 -2.57 -23.62 9.25
CA GLY A 50 -1.14 -23.88 9.17
C GLY A 50 -0.20 -22.68 9.46
N SER A 51 -0.66 -21.50 9.90
CA SER A 51 0.28 -20.36 10.11
C SER A 51 -0.14 -19.33 11.16
N THR A 52 0.85 -18.93 11.97
CA THR A 52 0.87 -17.87 12.99
C THR A 52 0.62 -16.48 12.40
N PHE A 53 -0.62 -15.99 12.43
CA PHE A 53 -0.88 -14.60 11.98
C PHE A 53 -0.36 -13.54 12.95
N HIS A 54 0.11 -12.45 12.35
CA HIS A 54 0.89 -11.34 12.90
C HIS A 54 0.17 -10.47 13.95
N GLN A 55 0.93 -10.07 14.98
CA GLN A 55 0.52 -9.29 16.15
C GLN A 55 -0.15 -7.92 15.86
N ASN A 56 0.14 -7.31 14.70
CA ASN A 56 -0.23 -5.91 14.39
C ASN A 56 -1.75 -5.67 14.33
N ILE A 57 -2.53 -6.64 13.83
CA ILE A 57 -4.00 -6.52 13.75
C ILE A 57 -4.64 -6.62 15.16
N LYS A 58 -4.04 -7.40 16.06
CA LYS A 58 -4.50 -7.52 17.46
C LYS A 58 -4.24 -6.22 18.22
N ILE A 59 -3.10 -5.57 17.95
CA ILE A 59 -2.72 -4.29 18.57
C ILE A 59 -3.68 -3.17 18.15
N TYR A 60 -4.07 -3.08 16.88
CA TYR A 60 -5.02 -2.06 16.39
C TYR A 60 -6.39 -2.14 17.08
N ALA A 61 -6.94 -3.37 17.20
CA ALA A 61 -8.23 -3.59 17.86
C ALA A 61 -8.19 -3.24 19.36
N ILE A 62 -7.06 -3.48 20.03
CA ILE A 62 -6.86 -3.16 21.45
C ILE A 62 -6.73 -1.64 21.65
N ILE A 63 -5.91 -0.97 20.84
CA ILE A 63 -5.72 0.50 20.91
C ILE A 63 -7.05 1.23 20.64
N SER A 64 -7.81 0.80 19.64
CA SER A 64 -9.13 1.39 19.33
C SER A 64 -10.16 1.16 20.43
N SER A 65 -10.04 0.10 21.23
CA SER A 65 -10.96 -0.21 22.34
C SER A 65 -10.65 0.52 23.64
N LEU A 66 -9.46 1.12 23.76
CA LEU A 66 -8.99 1.84 24.95
C LEU A 66 -9.38 3.33 24.96
N ILE A 67 -9.90 3.86 23.85
CA ILE A 67 -10.31 5.26 23.72
C ILE A 67 -11.75 5.38 24.24
N HIS A 68 -11.91 5.81 25.49
CA HIS A 68 -13.20 5.90 26.19
C HIS A 68 -13.89 7.27 26.04
N SER A 69 -13.20 8.28 25.47
CA SER A 69 -13.65 9.67 25.40
C SER A 69 -13.85 10.12 23.95
N PRO A 70 -15.02 10.64 23.54
CA PRO A 70 -15.28 11.06 22.16
C PRO A 70 -14.45 12.28 21.69
N CYS A 71 -13.73 12.94 22.60
CA CYS A 71 -12.90 14.13 22.32
C CYS A 71 -11.40 13.84 22.19
N GLU A 72 -10.95 12.59 22.39
CA GLU A 72 -9.55 12.15 22.21
C GLU A 72 -9.44 11.18 21.02
N PHE A 73 -10.13 11.48 19.92
CA PHE A 73 -10.12 10.64 18.73
C PHE A 73 -8.80 10.70 17.95
N PHE A 74 -7.94 11.69 18.24
CA PHE A 74 -6.65 11.84 17.58
C PHE A 74 -5.59 10.96 18.25
N PRO A 75 -4.97 10.01 17.53
CA PRO A 75 -3.84 9.25 18.06
C PRO A 75 -2.69 10.19 18.41
N SER A 76 -1.95 9.89 19.49
CA SER A 76 -0.79 10.70 19.86
C SER A 76 0.20 10.81 18.67
N ASN A 77 0.81 11.98 18.48
CA ASN A 77 1.65 12.26 17.31
C ASN A 77 2.74 11.19 17.08
N HIS A 78 3.30 10.63 18.16
CA HIS A 78 4.28 9.54 18.06
C HIS A 78 3.69 8.24 17.54
N LEU A 79 2.48 7.86 17.97
CA LEU A 79 1.78 6.67 17.49
C LEU A 79 1.33 6.85 16.04
N TYR A 80 0.80 8.02 15.69
CA TYR A 80 0.47 8.39 14.32
C TYR A 80 1.71 8.28 13.42
N THR A 81 2.79 8.97 13.75
CA THR A 81 4.04 9.00 12.96
C THR A 81 4.57 7.59 12.72
N LEU A 82 4.67 6.79 13.79
CA LEU A 82 5.19 5.43 13.70
C LEU A 82 4.30 4.55 12.80
N LEU A 83 2.99 4.51 13.05
CA LEU A 83 2.09 3.66 12.28
C LEU A 83 1.94 4.13 10.82
N HIS A 84 1.90 5.45 10.60
CA HIS A 84 1.84 6.05 9.27
C HIS A 84 3.08 5.69 8.45
N LEU A 85 4.28 5.86 9.02
CA LEU A 85 5.54 5.49 8.38
C LEU A 85 5.61 3.99 8.09
N PHE A 86 5.11 3.12 8.98
CA PHE A 86 5.07 1.69 8.70
C PHE A 86 4.11 1.34 7.55
N ILE A 87 2.92 1.94 7.51
CA ILE A 87 1.92 1.69 6.46
C ILE A 87 2.43 2.19 5.11
N PHE A 88 2.87 3.45 5.03
CA PHE A 88 3.38 4.04 3.80
C PHE A 88 4.71 3.41 3.37
N GLY A 89 5.62 3.17 4.32
CA GLY A 89 6.86 2.44 4.08
C GLY A 89 6.61 1.03 3.53
N SER A 90 5.58 0.33 4.01
CA SER A 90 5.18 -0.97 3.46
C SER A 90 4.62 -0.85 2.04
N ASN A 91 3.76 0.14 1.78
CA ASN A 91 3.19 0.37 0.44
C ASN A 91 4.27 0.70 -0.60
N PHE A 92 5.21 1.59 -0.28
CA PHE A 92 6.36 1.87 -1.16
C PHE A 92 7.34 0.71 -1.20
N GLY A 93 7.50 -0.02 -0.10
CA GLY A 93 8.31 -1.23 -0.03
C GLY A 93 7.84 -2.30 -1.00
N LEU A 94 6.54 -2.42 -1.25
CA LEU A 94 6.01 -3.32 -2.28
C LEU A 94 6.49 -2.91 -3.69
N LEU A 95 6.54 -1.61 -4.01
CA LEU A 95 7.07 -1.14 -5.30
C LEU A 95 8.55 -1.46 -5.47
N VAL A 96 9.36 -1.06 -4.49
CA VAL A 96 10.82 -1.24 -4.58
C VAL A 96 11.16 -2.74 -4.59
N SER A 97 10.42 -3.55 -3.84
CA SER A 97 10.54 -5.00 -3.86
C SER A 97 10.13 -5.60 -5.22
N LEU A 98 9.11 -5.06 -5.87
CA LEU A 98 8.73 -5.47 -7.23
C LEU A 98 9.89 -5.23 -8.22
N VAL A 99 10.53 -4.06 -8.16
CA VAL A 99 11.71 -3.75 -8.99
C VAL A 99 12.84 -4.75 -8.73
N ALA A 100 13.18 -5.00 -7.46
CA ALA A 100 14.22 -5.96 -7.10
C ALA A 100 13.89 -7.39 -7.59
N MET A 101 12.62 -7.79 -7.49
CA MET A 101 12.15 -9.08 -7.98
C MET A 101 12.24 -9.19 -9.51
N VAL A 102 11.91 -8.12 -10.24
CA VAL A 102 12.07 -8.07 -11.71
C VAL A 102 13.53 -8.20 -12.10
N ILE A 103 14.43 -7.48 -11.43
CA ILE A 103 15.88 -7.58 -11.66
C ILE A 103 16.34 -9.00 -11.44
N GLU A 104 15.96 -9.60 -10.31
CA GLU A 104 16.37 -10.94 -9.94
C GLU A 104 15.85 -12.00 -10.92
N ARG A 105 14.56 -11.97 -11.28
CA ARG A 105 13.98 -12.86 -12.29
C ARG A 105 14.61 -12.66 -13.68
N SER A 106 14.97 -11.43 -14.04
CA SER A 106 15.66 -11.14 -15.31
C SER A 106 17.07 -11.72 -15.33
N VAL A 107 17.82 -11.59 -14.24
CA VAL A 107 19.14 -12.21 -14.08
C VAL A 107 19.03 -13.74 -14.10
N ALA A 108 18.00 -14.32 -13.46
CA ALA A 108 17.71 -15.76 -13.51
C ALA A 108 17.42 -16.24 -14.93
N THR A 109 16.66 -15.47 -15.72
CA THR A 109 16.40 -15.76 -17.14
C THR A 109 17.67 -15.76 -17.99
N VAL A 110 18.58 -14.81 -17.77
CA VAL A 110 19.83 -14.71 -18.55
C VAL A 110 20.87 -15.74 -18.11
N ARG A 111 21.00 -15.97 -16.79
CA ARG A 111 22.08 -16.78 -16.19
C ARG A 111 21.61 -18.13 -15.63
N ALA A 112 20.53 -18.71 -16.17
CA ALA A 112 19.90 -19.93 -15.66
C ALA A 112 20.89 -21.06 -15.28
N LYS A 113 21.96 -21.27 -16.06
CA LYS A 113 22.95 -22.34 -15.82
C LYS A 113 23.88 -22.12 -14.62
N LYS A 114 24.14 -20.86 -14.23
CA LYS A 114 25.11 -20.49 -13.16
C LYS A 114 24.41 -19.86 -11.94
N TYR A 115 23.09 -19.77 -11.98
CA TYR A 115 22.30 -19.04 -11.01
C TYR A 115 22.42 -19.63 -9.59
N GLU A 116 22.32 -20.96 -9.41
CA GLU A 116 22.35 -21.55 -8.06
C GLU A 116 23.69 -21.40 -7.32
N ASN A 117 24.82 -21.39 -8.03
CA ASN A 117 26.13 -21.51 -7.38
C ASN A 117 26.69 -20.20 -6.79
N SER A 118 26.06 -19.04 -7.01
CA SER A 118 26.66 -17.74 -6.65
C SER A 118 25.67 -16.66 -6.18
N ASN A 119 24.39 -16.97 -6.01
CA ASN A 119 23.36 -15.92 -6.00
C ASN A 119 22.82 -15.49 -4.64
N LEU A 120 23.25 -16.13 -3.55
CA LEU A 120 22.91 -15.65 -2.21
C LEU A 120 23.34 -14.20 -2.00
N TRP A 121 24.57 -13.86 -2.38
CA TRP A 121 25.11 -12.51 -2.29
C TRP A 121 24.33 -11.49 -3.13
N PHE A 122 23.86 -11.92 -4.31
CA PHE A 122 23.05 -11.06 -5.17
C PHE A 122 21.66 -10.80 -4.55
N GLY A 123 21.04 -11.81 -3.95
CA GLY A 123 19.80 -11.64 -3.20
C GLY A 123 19.95 -10.69 -2.00
N ILE A 124 21.01 -10.87 -1.20
CA ILE A 124 21.31 -9.98 -0.06
C ILE A 124 21.53 -8.54 -0.53
N PHE A 125 22.29 -8.35 -1.62
CA PHE A 125 22.50 -7.03 -2.21
C PHE A 125 21.17 -6.36 -2.61
N LEU A 126 20.26 -7.11 -3.24
CA LEU A 126 18.96 -6.59 -3.63
C LEU A 126 18.07 -6.24 -2.42
N ILE A 127 18.13 -7.01 -1.33
CA ILE A 127 17.42 -6.69 -0.09
C ILE A 127 17.95 -5.40 0.54
N ILE A 128 19.28 -5.21 0.57
CA ILE A 128 19.86 -3.96 1.09
C ILE A 128 19.43 -2.78 0.20
N PHE A 129 19.46 -2.97 -1.12
CA PHE A 129 19.01 -1.97 -2.08
C PHE A 129 17.53 -1.61 -1.90
N THR A 130 16.65 -2.58 -1.63
CA THR A 130 15.23 -2.28 -1.37
C THR A 130 15.04 -1.49 -0.09
N MET A 131 15.74 -1.85 0.99
CA MET A 131 15.65 -1.11 2.26
C MET A 131 16.14 0.33 2.12
N ILE A 132 17.24 0.56 1.42
CA ILE A 132 17.74 1.91 1.12
C ILE A 132 16.73 2.68 0.26
N GLY A 133 16.17 2.04 -0.77
CA GLY A 133 15.17 2.66 -1.64
C GLY A 133 13.91 3.10 -0.88
N ILE A 134 13.41 2.27 0.05
CA ILE A 134 12.28 2.64 0.91
C ILE A 134 12.62 3.86 1.76
N GLY A 135 13.78 3.86 2.42
CA GLY A 135 14.23 4.98 3.24
C GLY A 135 14.36 6.28 2.44
N ALA A 136 14.91 6.20 1.22
CA ALA A 136 15.05 7.36 0.33
C ALA A 136 13.69 7.94 -0.11
N ILE A 137 12.71 7.09 -0.42
CA ILE A 137 11.35 7.52 -0.78
C ILE A 137 10.68 8.20 0.42
N LEU A 138 10.78 7.62 1.62
CA LEU A 138 10.19 8.22 2.83
C LEU A 138 10.84 9.56 3.17
N PHE A 139 12.17 9.68 3.05
CA PHE A 139 12.88 10.93 3.28
C PHE A 139 12.52 12.02 2.26
N TYR A 140 12.27 11.64 1.01
CA TYR A 140 11.81 12.57 -0.02
C TYR A 140 10.35 13.01 0.18
N LEU A 141 9.50 12.11 0.70
CA LEU A 141 8.06 12.34 0.83
C LEU A 141 7.69 13.17 2.06
N TYR A 142 8.42 13.05 3.16
CA TYR A 142 8.04 13.66 4.43
C TYR A 142 9.08 14.64 4.95
N GLU A 143 8.61 15.82 5.32
CA GLU A 143 9.35 16.75 6.18
C GLU A 143 8.94 16.54 7.65
N PHE A 144 9.82 16.94 8.60
CA PHE A 144 9.54 16.76 10.03
C PHE A 144 8.26 17.51 10.48
N ASP A 145 7.95 18.63 9.83
CA ASP A 145 6.79 19.45 10.15
C ASP A 145 5.46 18.84 9.67
N ASP A 146 5.49 17.91 8.72
CA ASP A 146 4.30 17.24 8.20
C ASP A 146 3.58 16.38 9.25
N PHE A 147 4.33 15.87 10.23
CA PHE A 147 3.80 15.03 11.31
C PHE A 147 3.16 15.81 12.45
N ASN A 148 3.26 17.15 12.44
CA ASN A 148 2.59 18.02 13.40
C ASN A 148 1.16 18.41 12.96
N ALA A 149 0.73 17.96 11.78
CA ALA A 149 -0.63 18.20 11.30
C ALA A 149 -1.64 17.27 11.99
N ASP A 150 -2.79 17.81 12.40
CA ASP A 150 -3.90 17.03 12.95
C ASP A 150 -4.61 16.26 11.83
N VAL A 151 -4.25 14.98 11.68
CA VAL A 151 -4.84 14.09 10.67
C VAL A 151 -5.77 13.07 11.33
N TRP A 152 -6.99 12.95 10.78
CA TRP A 152 -8.05 12.09 11.31
C TRP A 152 -7.84 10.59 11.07
N SER A 153 -6.92 10.23 10.17
CA SER A 153 -6.62 8.85 9.82
C SER A 153 -5.13 8.67 9.54
N ILE A 154 -4.61 7.54 10.01
CA ILE A 154 -3.23 7.10 9.83
C ILE A 154 -2.94 6.75 8.35
N VAL A 155 -3.96 6.61 7.51
CA VAL A 155 -3.81 6.29 6.08
C VAL A 155 -3.78 7.55 5.20
N VAL A 156 -4.22 8.70 5.74
CA VAL A 156 -4.27 9.97 5.00
C VAL A 156 -2.88 10.61 5.00
N LEU A 157 -2.42 11.02 3.82
CA LEU A 157 -1.17 11.75 3.65
C LEU A 157 -1.29 13.15 4.29
N PRO A 158 -0.30 13.61 5.09
CA PRO A 158 -0.33 14.94 5.66
C PRO A 158 -0.37 16.02 4.56
N PRO A 159 -1.02 17.16 4.82
CA PRO A 159 -1.31 18.16 3.80
C PRO A 159 -0.08 18.74 3.12
N GLY A 160 1.05 18.84 3.84
CA GLY A 160 2.31 19.33 3.28
C GLY A 160 2.96 18.36 2.29
N ALA A 161 2.77 17.05 2.46
CA ALA A 161 3.32 15.99 1.58
C ALA A 161 2.42 15.63 0.37
N ILE A 162 1.25 16.26 0.22
CA ILE A 162 0.32 15.99 -0.90
C ILE A 162 0.94 16.22 -2.29
N PRO A 163 1.68 17.33 -2.57
CA PRO A 163 2.25 17.56 -3.89
C PRO A 163 3.28 16.48 -4.27
N GLU A 164 4.19 16.15 -3.37
CA GLU A 164 5.24 15.14 -3.53
C GLU A 164 4.61 13.76 -3.66
N GLY A 165 3.62 13.45 -2.81
CA GLY A 165 2.87 12.20 -2.85
C GLY A 165 2.21 11.95 -4.21
N LYS A 166 1.63 12.97 -4.84
CA LYS A 166 1.06 12.85 -6.20
C LYS A 166 2.10 12.50 -7.24
N GLN A 167 3.30 13.09 -7.16
CA GLN A 167 4.39 12.78 -8.08
C GLN A 167 4.86 11.34 -7.90
N ILE A 168 5.02 10.88 -6.65
CA ILE A 168 5.43 9.50 -6.35
C ILE A 168 4.38 8.50 -6.85
N VAL A 169 3.08 8.77 -6.67
CA VAL A 169 2.01 7.90 -7.18
C VAL A 169 2.07 7.78 -8.70
N PHE A 170 2.34 8.87 -9.41
CA PHE A 170 2.50 8.84 -10.87
C PHE A 170 3.70 7.97 -11.30
N VAL A 171 4.86 8.17 -10.66
CA VAL A 171 6.06 7.35 -10.90
C VAL A 171 5.80 5.88 -10.56
N TYR A 172 5.11 5.61 -9.45
CA TYR A 172 4.73 4.27 -9.01
C TYR A 172 3.98 3.52 -10.11
N VAL A 173 2.97 4.14 -10.73
CA VAL A 173 2.15 3.53 -11.78
C VAL A 173 3.00 3.19 -13.01
N ILE A 174 3.87 4.11 -13.44
CA ILE A 174 4.75 3.90 -14.59
C ILE A 174 5.73 2.76 -14.33
N VAL A 175 6.45 2.80 -13.20
CA VAL A 175 7.45 1.79 -12.83
C VAL A 175 6.79 0.43 -12.70
N SER A 176 5.60 0.37 -12.09
CA SER A 176 4.82 -0.85 -11.95
C SER A 176 4.42 -1.46 -13.30
N ALA A 177 3.95 -0.63 -14.24
CA ALA A 177 3.59 -1.08 -15.58
C ALA A 177 4.79 -1.66 -16.35
N VAL A 178 5.96 -1.01 -16.26
CA VAL A 178 7.21 -1.49 -16.86
C VAL A 178 7.65 -2.81 -16.23
N CYS A 179 7.59 -2.92 -14.91
CA CYS A 179 7.95 -4.14 -14.17
C CYS A 179 7.05 -5.31 -14.56
N ILE A 180 5.73 -5.13 -14.56
CA ILE A 180 4.75 -6.15 -14.95
C ILE A 180 4.98 -6.59 -16.39
N SER A 181 5.16 -5.64 -17.31
CA SER A 181 5.44 -5.94 -18.72
C SER A 181 6.70 -6.78 -18.89
N THR A 182 7.77 -6.43 -18.15
CA THR A 182 9.03 -7.18 -18.15
C THR A 182 8.85 -8.60 -17.62
N LEU A 183 8.08 -8.78 -16.53
CA LEU A 183 7.79 -10.12 -15.97
C LEU A 183 6.98 -10.99 -16.95
N PHE A 184 5.97 -10.43 -17.60
CA PHE A 184 5.22 -11.16 -18.64
C PHE A 184 6.09 -11.52 -19.84
N PHE A 185 6.97 -10.61 -20.28
CA PHE A 185 7.91 -10.88 -21.35
C PHE A 185 8.91 -11.98 -20.98
N SER A 186 9.54 -11.87 -19.81
CA SER A 186 10.48 -12.87 -19.28
C SER A 186 9.81 -14.25 -19.12
N SER A 187 8.55 -14.29 -18.65
CA SER A 187 7.78 -15.53 -18.56
C SER A 187 7.52 -16.17 -19.93
N ARG A 188 7.10 -15.38 -20.93
CA ARG A 188 6.87 -15.88 -22.29
C ARG A 188 8.16 -16.37 -22.93
N PHE A 189 9.25 -15.64 -22.75
CA PHE A 189 10.55 -15.99 -23.27
C PHE A 189 11.08 -17.30 -22.66
N ASN A 190 10.98 -17.46 -21.34
CA ASN A 190 11.38 -18.68 -20.65
C ASN A 190 10.51 -19.89 -21.03
N SER A 191 9.21 -19.69 -21.21
CA SER A 191 8.29 -20.73 -21.69
C SER A 191 8.70 -21.24 -23.08
N ARG A 192 9.04 -20.32 -24.00
CA ARG A 192 9.52 -20.69 -25.35
C ARG A 192 10.85 -21.46 -25.30
N ARG A 193 11.81 -21.03 -24.48
CA ARG A 193 13.09 -21.74 -24.31
C ARG A 193 12.91 -23.16 -23.79
N THR A 194 11.95 -23.38 -22.89
CA THR A 194 11.64 -24.71 -22.33
C THR A 194 11.13 -25.68 -23.40
N SER A 195 10.40 -25.17 -24.40
CA SER A 195 9.85 -25.97 -25.50
C SER A 195 10.88 -26.37 -26.56
N ILE A 196 11.97 -25.60 -26.72
CA ILE A 196 12.93 -25.76 -27.82
C ILE A 196 14.25 -26.41 -27.34
N SER A 197 14.59 -26.32 -26.06
CA SER A 197 15.93 -26.63 -25.58
C SER A 197 16.19 -28.13 -25.33
N ASN A 198 17.22 -28.68 -26.00
CA ASN A 198 17.92 -29.93 -25.64
C ASN A 198 18.82 -29.72 -24.41
N ALA A 199 18.20 -29.29 -23.30
CA ALA A 199 18.86 -28.94 -22.06
C ALA A 199 19.04 -30.17 -21.15
N THR A 200 20.07 -30.16 -20.28
CA THR A 200 20.22 -31.16 -19.22
C THR A 200 19.00 -31.14 -18.28
N LEU A 201 18.69 -32.27 -17.64
CA LEU A 201 17.52 -32.41 -16.76
C LEU A 201 17.46 -31.28 -15.70
N THR A 202 18.59 -30.96 -15.08
CA THR A 202 18.75 -29.87 -14.10
C THR A 202 18.37 -28.51 -14.68
N SER A 203 18.88 -28.16 -15.87
CA SER A 203 18.57 -26.87 -16.48
C SER A 203 17.13 -26.75 -16.96
N ARG A 204 16.47 -27.86 -17.34
CA ARG A 204 15.02 -27.87 -17.65
C ARG A 204 14.18 -27.68 -16.40
N PHE A 205 14.54 -28.34 -15.31
CA PHE A 205 13.86 -28.17 -14.02
C PHE A 205 13.94 -26.71 -13.54
N GLN A 206 15.15 -26.14 -13.50
CA GLN A 206 15.40 -24.75 -13.12
C GLN A 206 14.65 -23.75 -14.02
N THR A 207 14.63 -23.97 -15.34
CA THR A 207 13.90 -23.09 -16.26
C THR A 207 12.40 -23.17 -16.03
N ARG A 208 11.85 -24.37 -15.79
CA ARG A 208 10.42 -24.57 -15.50
C ARG A 208 10.02 -23.92 -14.18
N GLU A 209 10.84 -24.06 -13.15
CA GLU A 209 10.64 -23.36 -11.87
C GLU A 209 10.66 -21.84 -12.06
N ASN A 210 11.62 -21.32 -12.84
CA ASN A 210 11.68 -19.88 -13.13
C ASN A 210 10.46 -19.39 -13.91
N VAL A 211 9.90 -20.17 -14.84
CA VAL A 211 8.64 -19.84 -15.53
C VAL A 211 7.49 -19.74 -14.54
N ILE A 212 7.29 -20.77 -13.72
CA ILE A 212 6.16 -20.85 -12.77
C ILE A 212 6.24 -19.71 -11.75
N THR A 213 7.43 -19.50 -11.17
CA THR A 213 7.65 -18.43 -10.18
C THR A 213 7.47 -17.04 -10.80
N THR A 214 8.01 -16.78 -11.99
CA THR A 214 7.83 -15.49 -12.69
C THR A 214 6.37 -15.24 -13.04
N GLN A 215 5.62 -16.27 -13.45
CA GLN A 215 4.18 -16.14 -13.71
C GLN A 215 3.42 -15.80 -12.44
N PHE A 216 3.66 -16.53 -11.35
CA PHE A 216 3.02 -16.28 -10.07
C PHE A 216 3.26 -14.85 -9.59
N VAL A 217 4.52 -14.41 -9.65
CA VAL A 217 4.92 -13.03 -9.33
C VAL A 217 4.20 -12.01 -10.22
N ALA A 218 4.15 -12.24 -11.53
CA ALA A 218 3.48 -11.33 -12.47
C ALA A 218 1.99 -11.16 -12.15
N HIS A 219 1.29 -12.25 -11.77
CA HIS A 219 -0.13 -12.19 -11.42
C HIS A 219 -0.35 -11.44 -10.10
N ILE A 220 0.45 -11.71 -9.07
CA ILE A 220 0.36 -10.99 -7.79
C ILE A 220 0.67 -9.51 -7.96
N ALA A 221 1.73 -9.18 -8.68
CA ALA A 221 2.10 -7.79 -8.97
C ALA A 221 0.98 -7.07 -9.74
N SER A 222 0.40 -7.73 -10.75
CA SER A 222 -0.72 -7.18 -11.53
C SER A 222 -1.95 -6.93 -10.66
N LEU A 223 -2.30 -7.87 -9.79
CA LEU A 223 -3.42 -7.73 -8.86
C LEU A 223 -3.19 -6.56 -7.90
N HIS A 224 -1.98 -6.45 -7.33
CA HIS A 224 -1.63 -5.37 -6.42
C HIS A 224 -1.73 -4.00 -7.08
N VAL A 225 -1.12 -3.84 -8.26
CA VAL A 225 -1.15 -2.59 -9.02
C VAL A 225 -2.55 -2.24 -9.47
N PHE A 226 -3.37 -3.24 -9.83
CA PHE A 226 -4.78 -3.03 -10.15
C PHE A 226 -5.57 -2.51 -8.95
N LEU A 227 -5.42 -3.11 -7.77
CA LEU A 227 -6.08 -2.65 -6.55
C LEU A 227 -5.64 -1.23 -6.16
N PHE A 228 -4.35 -0.94 -6.28
CA PHE A 228 -3.80 0.39 -6.03
C PHE A 228 -4.33 1.43 -7.02
N ALA A 229 -4.41 1.10 -8.31
CA ALA A 229 -4.98 1.96 -9.34
C ALA A 229 -6.48 2.22 -9.09
N MET A 230 -7.24 1.20 -8.70
CA MET A 230 -8.65 1.33 -8.33
C MET A 230 -8.84 2.25 -7.12
N TYR A 231 -7.99 2.10 -6.10
CA TYR A 231 -8.02 2.96 -4.91
C TYR A 231 -7.72 4.43 -5.24
N THR A 232 -6.64 4.68 -6.00
CA THR A 232 -6.25 6.05 -6.41
C THR A 232 -7.28 6.70 -7.34
N PHE A 233 -7.84 5.93 -8.28
CA PHE A 233 -8.93 6.40 -9.14
C PHE A 233 -10.20 6.70 -8.33
N GLY A 234 -10.56 5.81 -7.39
CA GLY A 234 -11.71 6.01 -6.51
C GLY A 234 -11.57 7.29 -5.67
N SER A 235 -10.43 7.48 -5.03
CA SER A 235 -10.16 8.66 -4.20
C SER A 235 -10.18 9.96 -5.02
N THR A 236 -9.58 9.97 -6.22
CA THR A 236 -9.58 11.17 -7.09
C THR A 236 -10.97 11.48 -7.65
N LEU A 237 -11.71 10.47 -8.12
CA LEU A 237 -13.09 10.64 -8.60
C LEU A 237 -13.98 11.17 -7.49
N ALA A 238 -13.86 10.61 -6.29
CA ALA A 238 -14.61 11.04 -5.12
C ALA A 238 -14.28 12.49 -4.78
N GLY A 239 -13.00 12.88 -4.79
CA GLY A 239 -12.55 14.27 -4.64
C GLY A 239 -13.20 15.25 -5.64
N ILE A 240 -13.24 14.88 -6.93
CA ILE A 240 -13.85 15.71 -7.98
C ILE A 240 -15.37 15.82 -7.78
N LEU A 241 -16.04 14.72 -7.45
CA LEU A 241 -17.49 14.71 -7.21
C LEU A 241 -17.87 15.57 -6.01
N ILE A 242 -17.10 15.51 -4.93
CA ILE A 242 -17.28 16.38 -3.76
C ILE A 242 -17.13 17.85 -4.16
N ALA A 243 -16.04 18.19 -4.85
CA ALA A 243 -15.76 19.56 -5.26
C ALA A 243 -16.89 20.14 -6.12
N ARG A 244 -17.48 19.30 -6.98
CA ARG A 244 -18.58 19.70 -7.86
C ARG A 244 -19.92 19.84 -7.15
N ILE A 245 -20.23 18.94 -6.21
CA ILE A 245 -21.53 18.91 -5.51
C ILE A 245 -21.58 19.96 -4.38
N PHE A 246 -20.46 20.21 -3.70
CA PHE A 246 -20.41 21.03 -2.48
C PHE A 246 -19.64 22.34 -2.66
N ASN A 247 -19.57 22.85 -3.89
CA ASN A 247 -18.81 24.05 -4.23
C ASN A 247 -19.22 25.32 -3.45
N ASN A 248 -20.41 25.33 -2.82
CA ASN A 248 -20.93 26.47 -2.06
C ASN A 248 -20.85 26.32 -0.53
N ASP A 249 -20.45 25.16 0.00
CA ASP A 249 -20.44 24.91 1.44
C ASP A 249 -19.05 24.44 1.88
N GLU A 250 -18.23 25.40 2.29
CA GLU A 250 -16.81 25.24 2.63
C GLU A 250 -16.59 24.17 3.73
N ILE A 251 -17.55 24.07 4.66
CA ILE A 251 -17.57 23.10 5.76
C ILE A 251 -17.83 21.69 5.23
N ILE A 252 -18.77 21.53 4.30
CA ILE A 252 -19.10 20.21 3.73
C ILE A 252 -17.98 19.75 2.80
N HIS A 253 -17.43 20.67 2.01
CA HIS A 253 -16.32 20.39 1.12
C HIS A 253 -15.08 19.89 1.89
N THR A 254 -14.69 20.58 2.98
CA THR A 254 -13.57 20.13 3.83
C THR A 254 -13.90 18.81 4.52
N SER A 255 -15.09 18.69 5.09
CA SER A 255 -15.58 17.48 5.76
C SER A 255 -15.49 16.22 4.90
N ILE A 256 -16.00 16.30 3.67
CA ILE A 256 -16.07 15.14 2.78
C ILE A 256 -14.74 14.88 2.09
N ARG A 257 -13.96 15.92 1.76
CA ARG A 257 -12.59 15.78 1.26
C ARG A 257 -11.73 14.99 2.26
N HIS A 258 -11.80 15.32 3.54
CA HIS A 258 -11.04 14.61 4.57
C HIS A 258 -11.52 13.17 4.82
N SER A 259 -12.77 12.82 4.49
CA SER A 259 -13.29 11.44 4.61
C SER A 259 -13.05 10.56 3.38
N LEU A 260 -12.76 11.13 2.21
CA LEU A 260 -12.48 10.40 0.97
C LEU A 260 -10.99 10.36 0.58
N TYR A 261 -10.14 11.07 1.31
CA TYR A 261 -8.68 10.86 1.32
C TYR A 261 -8.25 9.69 2.24
N VAL A 262 -9.19 8.85 2.68
CA VAL A 262 -8.95 7.54 3.30
C VAL A 262 -8.49 6.54 2.25
#